data_AF-A0A3Q8XF04-F1
#
_entry.id   AF-A0A3Q8XF04-F1
#
_cell.length_a   1.000
_cell.length_b   1.000
_cell.length_c   1.000
_cell.angle_alpha   90.00
_cell.angle_beta   90.00
_cell.angle_gamma   90.00
#
_symmetry.space_group_name_H-M   'P 1'
#
loop_
_entity.id
_entity.type
_entity.pdbx_description
1 polymer ?
#
loop_
_entity_poly.entity_id
_entity_poly.type
_entity_poly.pdbx_seq_one_letter_code
_entity_poly.pdbx_strand_id
1 'polypeptide(L)'
;MGLLAKERALIQKNYFRVWDIVEMLSKDGYHSWDEVGKFLGHYDFDTELTLYKQDAYCRIHEVHNDYLPIRKLIDGLNMVWLEGEELIPKIKLDIISYYWPKHEIYNFKPIMDLGVIEQPPTQVVTVQSVQESRPDKYKFFLYKQPLFSIDDCTCIISDYDPLEIQRYPGNEIDEIAPDYSRAYSFVNSSIEAGKLNIFNYKIDADDFRNYLASENIIIAGFNDQIAEPLHTESTKVHAEFKTTIANLELDLAIEKTTVQNLNEEVDHLKAEIAKLEAAQAVQQDCLLSQIFDESTTERYAPDLALSIKLWEHIYITHPKSDSHSNKAIKWLENNTGYEVNKKTGSASKIREITTPFLNWGNLRDKNYKK
;
A
#
# COMPACT_ATOMS: atom_id res chain seq x y z
N MET A 1 -14.96 -4.76 -30.84
CA MET A 1 -14.02 -3.62 -30.70
C MET A 1 -13.07 -3.91 -29.54
N GLY A 2 -11.76 -3.83 -29.78
CA GLY A 2 -10.74 -4.03 -28.74
C GLY A 2 -10.77 -2.92 -27.67
N LEU A 3 -10.18 -3.18 -26.50
CA LEU A 3 -10.16 -2.27 -25.35
C LEU A 3 -9.68 -0.86 -25.72
N LEU A 4 -8.56 -0.78 -26.43
CA LEU A 4 -7.96 0.48 -26.91
C LEU A 4 -8.84 1.24 -27.91
N ALA A 5 -9.68 0.53 -28.67
CA ALA A 5 -10.61 1.17 -29.61
C ALA A 5 -11.79 1.84 -28.88
N LYS A 6 -12.23 1.26 -27.76
CA LYS A 6 -13.27 1.85 -26.91
C LYS A 6 -12.77 3.09 -26.18
N GLU A 7 -11.55 3.05 -25.64
CA GLU A 7 -10.92 4.19 -24.96
C GLU A 7 -10.70 5.37 -25.92
N ARG A 8 -10.19 5.11 -27.14
CA ARG A 8 -10.06 6.15 -28.18
C ARG A 8 -11.41 6.77 -28.56
N ALA A 9 -12.46 5.97 -28.69
CA ALA A 9 -13.80 6.47 -29.01
C ALA A 9 -14.36 7.34 -27.88
N LEU A 10 -14.11 6.98 -26.61
CA LEU A 10 -14.52 7.77 -25.46
C LEU A 10 -13.80 9.13 -25.42
N ILE A 11 -12.50 9.14 -25.71
CA ILE A 11 -11.70 10.36 -25.79
C ILE A 11 -12.25 11.28 -26.88
N GLN A 12 -12.46 10.77 -28.09
CA GLN A 12 -13.03 11.55 -29.20
C GLN A 12 -14.44 12.06 -28.90
N LYS A 13 -15.22 11.33 -28.10
CA LYS A 13 -16.55 11.75 -27.68
C LYS A 13 -16.51 12.95 -26.74
N ASN A 14 -15.57 12.97 -25.79
CA ASN A 14 -15.59 13.90 -24.65
C ASN A 14 -14.56 15.04 -24.72
N TYR A 15 -13.53 14.93 -25.56
CA TYR A 15 -12.43 15.88 -25.62
C TYR A 15 -12.17 16.39 -27.05
N PHE A 16 -11.67 17.61 -27.15
CA PHE A 16 -10.99 18.13 -28.34
C PHE A 16 -9.49 18.02 -28.16
N ARG A 17 -8.74 17.72 -29.22
CA ARG A 17 -7.29 17.94 -29.19
C ARG A 17 -7.05 19.44 -29.23
N VAL A 18 -6.07 19.91 -28.46
CA VAL A 18 -5.68 21.32 -28.44
C VAL A 18 -5.35 21.79 -29.86
N TRP A 19 -4.57 21.00 -30.60
CA TRP A 19 -4.21 21.35 -31.98
C TRP A 19 -5.42 21.45 -32.92
N ASP A 20 -6.45 20.62 -32.74
CA ASP A 20 -7.63 20.68 -33.62
C ASP A 20 -8.36 22.02 -33.45
N ILE A 21 -8.44 22.55 -32.22
CA ILE A 21 -8.98 23.89 -31.96
C ILE A 21 -8.12 24.98 -32.60
N VAL A 22 -6.80 24.91 -32.41
CA VAL A 22 -5.84 25.86 -33.00
C VAL A 22 -5.94 25.89 -34.53
N GLU A 23 -6.06 24.72 -35.15
CA GLU A 23 -6.18 24.58 -36.60
C GLU A 23 -7.53 25.11 -37.10
N MET A 24 -8.63 24.89 -36.37
CA MET A 24 -9.93 25.48 -36.69
C MET A 24 -9.91 27.02 -36.57
N LEU A 25 -9.33 27.56 -35.50
CA LEU A 25 -9.18 29.01 -35.33
C LEU A 25 -8.33 29.64 -36.44
N SER A 26 -7.29 28.97 -36.90
CA SER A 26 -6.47 29.46 -38.00
C SER A 26 -7.20 29.41 -39.34
N LYS A 27 -7.95 28.35 -39.64
CA LYS A 27 -8.59 28.20 -40.95
C LYS A 27 -9.86 29.03 -41.09
N ASP A 28 -10.68 29.04 -40.05
CA ASP A 28 -12.06 29.52 -40.12
C ASP A 28 -12.31 30.79 -39.30
N GLY A 29 -11.36 31.21 -38.44
CA GLY A 29 -11.48 32.39 -37.58
C GLY A 29 -10.53 33.53 -37.97
N TYR A 30 -9.25 33.39 -37.63
CA TYR A 30 -8.26 34.48 -37.65
C TYR A 30 -7.30 34.45 -38.86
N HIS A 31 -7.36 33.41 -39.71
CA HIS A 31 -6.60 33.28 -40.97
C HIS A 31 -5.06 33.33 -40.91
N SER A 32 -4.43 33.82 -39.83
CA SER A 32 -2.99 33.75 -39.57
C SER A 32 -2.66 33.13 -38.21
N TRP A 33 -1.54 32.42 -38.12
CA TRP A 33 -1.11 31.74 -36.90
C TRP A 33 -0.75 32.70 -35.76
N ASP A 34 -0.23 33.89 -36.08
CA ASP A 34 0.11 34.89 -35.07
C ASP A 34 -1.13 35.53 -34.44
N GLU A 35 -2.22 35.71 -35.20
CA GLU A 35 -3.49 36.18 -34.66
C GLU A 35 -4.16 35.13 -33.77
N VAL A 36 -4.05 33.85 -34.12
CA VAL A 36 -4.48 32.75 -33.22
C VAL A 36 -3.68 32.77 -31.92
N GLY A 37 -2.35 32.95 -31.97
CA GLY A 37 -1.51 33.09 -30.77
C GLY A 37 -1.94 34.26 -29.88
N LYS A 38 -2.19 35.43 -30.47
CA LYS A 38 -2.66 36.63 -29.76
C LYS A 38 -4.03 36.40 -29.14
N PHE A 39 -4.95 35.75 -29.85
CA PHE A 39 -6.28 35.44 -29.34
C PHE A 39 -6.21 34.49 -28.14
N LEU A 40 -5.46 33.39 -28.26
CA LEU A 40 -5.30 32.42 -27.18
C LEU A 40 -4.67 33.05 -25.93
N GLY A 41 -3.66 33.91 -26.12
CA GLY A 41 -3.03 34.65 -25.02
C GLY A 41 -3.90 35.76 -24.43
N HIS A 42 -4.73 36.43 -25.23
CA HIS A 42 -5.60 37.51 -24.75
C HIS A 42 -6.70 37.02 -23.80
N TYR A 43 -7.17 35.79 -24.01
CA TYR A 43 -8.21 35.15 -23.20
C TYR A 43 -7.63 34.10 -22.24
N ASP A 44 -6.33 34.14 -21.96
CA ASP A 44 -5.64 33.34 -20.95
C ASP A 44 -5.98 31.83 -21.00
N PHE A 45 -5.98 31.25 -22.20
CA PHE A 45 -6.33 29.83 -22.44
C PHE A 45 -5.46 28.83 -21.67
N ASP A 46 -4.27 29.24 -21.24
CA ASP A 46 -3.42 28.42 -20.41
C ASP A 46 -3.97 28.26 -18.99
N THR A 47 -4.82 29.18 -18.50
CA THR A 47 -5.39 29.16 -17.14
C THR A 47 -6.91 29.01 -17.08
N GLU A 48 -7.65 29.45 -18.10
CA GLU A 48 -9.11 29.42 -18.12
C GLU A 48 -9.70 28.04 -18.50
N LEU A 49 -8.89 27.16 -19.11
CA LEU A 49 -9.32 25.84 -19.55
C LEU A 49 -8.50 24.74 -18.90
N THR A 50 -9.16 23.68 -18.47
CA THR A 50 -8.51 22.53 -17.86
C THR A 50 -7.74 21.73 -18.91
N LEU A 51 -6.44 21.58 -18.72
CA LEU A 51 -5.58 20.87 -19.67
C LEU A 51 -5.43 19.39 -19.33
N TYR A 52 -5.57 18.55 -20.34
CA TYR A 52 -5.40 17.10 -20.22
C TYR A 52 -4.32 16.56 -21.16
N LYS A 53 -3.60 15.52 -20.75
CA LYS A 53 -2.56 14.86 -21.56
C LYS A 53 -2.81 13.36 -21.70
N GLN A 54 -2.66 12.87 -22.91
CA GLN A 54 -2.73 11.45 -23.22
C GLN A 54 -1.38 10.77 -23.03
N ASP A 55 -1.37 9.64 -22.31
CA ASP A 55 -0.19 8.79 -22.14
C ASP A 55 -0.03 7.74 -23.27
N ALA A 56 1.07 6.98 -23.21
CA ALA A 56 1.37 5.92 -24.18
C ALA A 56 0.32 4.78 -24.19
N TYR A 57 -0.50 4.67 -23.15
CA TYR A 57 -1.54 3.67 -22.97
C TYR A 57 -2.93 4.18 -23.32
N CYS A 58 -3.03 5.32 -24.01
CA CYS A 58 -4.29 5.96 -24.39
C CYS A 58 -5.16 6.42 -23.20
N ARG A 59 -4.59 6.60 -22.00
CA ARG A 59 -5.30 7.19 -20.87
C ARG A 59 -5.08 8.69 -20.85
N ILE A 60 -6.10 9.42 -20.43
CA ILE A 60 -6.05 10.87 -20.29
C ILE A 60 -5.92 11.22 -18.80
N HIS A 61 -4.95 12.08 -18.49
CA HIS A 61 -4.71 12.59 -17.14
C HIS A 61 -4.72 14.12 -17.16
N GLU A 62 -5.22 14.72 -16.10
CA GLU A 62 -5.23 16.17 -15.95
C GLU A 62 -3.83 16.68 -15.64
N VAL A 63 -3.45 17.77 -16.30
CA VAL A 63 -2.16 18.44 -16.13
C VAL A 63 -2.32 19.51 -15.07
N HIS A 64 -2.03 19.16 -13.81
CA HIS A 64 -2.23 20.05 -12.67
C HIS A 64 -1.15 21.15 -12.64
N ASN A 65 -1.57 22.41 -12.61
CA ASN A 65 -0.72 23.59 -12.38
C ASN A 65 0.51 23.72 -13.30
N ASP A 66 0.50 23.05 -14.47
CA ASP A 66 1.55 23.17 -15.49
C ASP A 66 0.97 23.80 -16.77
N TYR A 67 1.07 25.12 -16.81
CA TYR A 67 0.61 25.97 -17.91
C TYR A 67 1.63 26.06 -19.05
N LEU A 68 2.83 25.51 -18.84
CA LEU A 68 3.95 25.64 -19.76
C LEU A 68 3.65 25.10 -21.17
N PRO A 69 2.91 24.00 -21.37
CA PRO A 69 2.60 23.50 -22.72
C PRO A 69 1.76 24.48 -23.55
N ILE A 70 0.71 25.05 -22.95
CA ILE A 70 -0.17 26.00 -23.65
C ILE A 70 0.51 27.36 -23.81
N ARG A 71 1.29 27.81 -22.81
CA ARG A 71 2.07 29.05 -22.94
C ARG A 71 3.12 28.96 -24.04
N LYS A 72 3.84 27.84 -24.14
CA LYS A 72 4.78 27.58 -25.25
C LYS A 72 4.10 27.53 -26.60
N LEU A 73 2.88 26.98 -26.68
CA LEU A 73 2.06 27.03 -27.89
C LEU A 73 1.73 28.47 -28.27
N ILE A 74 1.23 29.28 -27.33
CA ILE A 74 0.89 30.69 -27.53
C ILE A 74 2.11 31.48 -28.00
N ASP A 75 3.24 31.36 -27.30
CA ASP A 75 4.49 32.03 -27.66
C ASP A 75 4.99 31.58 -29.03
N GLY A 76 4.95 30.27 -29.31
CA GLY A 76 5.36 29.70 -30.59
C GLY A 76 4.53 30.24 -31.76
N LEU A 77 3.20 30.30 -31.59
CA LEU A 77 2.29 30.86 -32.59
C LEU A 77 2.51 32.36 -32.79
N ASN A 78 2.73 33.10 -31.71
CA ASN A 78 3.04 34.53 -31.76
C ASN A 78 4.36 34.86 -32.46
N MET A 79 5.28 33.90 -32.61
CA MET A 79 6.56 34.11 -33.32
C MET A 79 6.52 33.69 -34.80
N VAL A 80 5.42 33.12 -35.28
CA VAL A 80 5.31 32.61 -36.67
C VAL A 80 5.48 33.72 -37.71
N TRP A 81 5.01 34.94 -37.44
CA TRP A 81 5.20 36.07 -38.36
C TRP A 81 6.67 36.50 -38.52
N LEU A 82 7.54 36.18 -37.54
CA LEU A 82 8.96 36.54 -37.51
C LEU A 82 9.84 35.39 -38.02
N GLU A 83 9.56 34.17 -37.58
CA GLU A 83 10.39 32.98 -37.84
C GLU A 83 9.87 32.11 -39.00
N GLY A 84 8.66 32.38 -39.50
CA GLY A 84 8.04 31.69 -40.63
C GLY A 84 7.22 30.44 -40.24
N GLU A 85 6.38 29.98 -41.17
CA GLU A 85 5.47 28.84 -40.96
C GLU A 85 6.20 27.48 -40.83
N GLU A 86 7.50 27.41 -41.06
CA GLU A 86 8.31 26.19 -40.87
C GLU A 86 8.31 25.68 -39.41
N LEU A 87 7.94 26.54 -38.45
CA LEU A 87 7.78 26.17 -37.04
C LEU A 87 6.49 25.38 -36.74
N ILE A 88 5.47 25.51 -37.57
CA ILE A 88 4.13 24.94 -37.32
C ILE A 88 4.17 23.42 -37.06
N PRO A 89 4.91 22.59 -37.85
CA PRO A 89 5.01 21.16 -37.57
C PRO A 89 5.62 20.85 -36.19
N LYS A 90 6.58 21.64 -35.74
CA LYS A 90 7.22 21.47 -34.43
C LYS A 90 6.25 21.83 -33.30
N ILE A 91 5.58 22.97 -33.40
CA ILE A 91 4.56 23.42 -32.45
C ILE A 91 3.44 22.38 -32.33
N LYS A 92 2.99 21.84 -33.48
CA LYS A 92 1.98 20.77 -33.53
C LYS A 92 2.42 19.52 -32.77
N LEU A 93 3.66 19.07 -32.98
CA LEU A 93 4.21 17.89 -32.30
C LEU A 93 4.27 18.07 -30.78
N ASP A 94 4.65 19.26 -30.32
CA ASP A 94 4.76 19.55 -28.88
C ASP A 94 3.40 19.50 -28.17
N ILE A 95 2.29 19.78 -28.89
CA ILE A 95 0.94 19.81 -28.32
C ILE A 95 0.03 18.64 -28.73
N ILE A 96 0.50 17.73 -29.59
CA ILE A 96 -0.34 16.67 -30.20
C ILE A 96 -1.00 15.71 -29.19
N SER A 97 -0.40 15.58 -28.00
CA SER A 97 -0.88 14.71 -26.92
C SER A 97 -1.79 15.42 -25.92
N TYR A 98 -2.11 16.69 -26.13
CA TYR A 98 -2.91 17.49 -25.20
C TYR A 98 -4.33 17.73 -25.70
N TYR A 99 -5.24 17.84 -24.74
CA TYR A 99 -6.67 17.85 -24.94
C TYR A 99 -7.36 18.86 -24.02
N TRP A 100 -8.47 19.43 -24.50
CA TRP A 100 -9.43 20.20 -23.71
C TRP A 100 -10.78 19.47 -23.64
N PRO A 101 -11.50 19.52 -22.51
CA PRO A 101 -12.84 18.96 -22.42
C PRO A 101 -13.80 19.69 -23.36
N LYS A 102 -14.64 18.94 -24.10
CA LYS A 102 -15.60 19.55 -25.02
C LYS A 102 -16.59 20.47 -24.32
N HIS A 103 -17.04 20.09 -23.13
CA HIS A 103 -18.02 20.87 -22.37
C HIS A 103 -17.47 22.24 -21.96
N GLU A 104 -16.20 22.34 -21.58
CA GLU A 104 -15.55 23.63 -21.30
C GLU A 104 -15.45 24.48 -22.56
N ILE A 105 -14.98 23.91 -23.68
CA ILE A 105 -14.90 24.62 -24.97
C ILE A 105 -16.26 25.15 -25.41
N TYR A 106 -17.33 24.34 -25.27
CA TYR A 106 -18.69 24.77 -25.63
C TYR A 106 -19.27 25.84 -24.70
N ASN A 107 -18.78 25.95 -23.48
CA ASN A 107 -19.19 26.97 -22.52
C ASN A 107 -18.23 28.19 -22.52
N PHE A 108 -17.10 28.09 -23.23
CA PHE A 108 -16.10 29.13 -23.27
C PHE A 108 -16.47 30.17 -24.35
N LYS A 109 -17.12 31.23 -23.88
CA LYS A 109 -17.69 32.30 -24.70
C LYS A 109 -16.74 32.85 -25.78
N PRO A 110 -15.45 33.12 -25.51
CA PRO A 110 -14.54 33.66 -26.53
C PRO A 110 -14.42 32.80 -27.79
N ILE A 111 -14.46 31.46 -27.67
CA ILE A 111 -14.40 30.55 -28.81
C ILE A 111 -15.76 30.46 -29.50
N MET A 112 -16.84 30.36 -28.71
CA MET A 112 -18.18 30.16 -29.24
C MET A 112 -18.70 31.37 -30.02
N ASP A 113 -18.35 32.58 -29.58
CA ASP A 113 -18.72 33.83 -30.26
C ASP A 113 -18.11 33.95 -31.68
N LEU A 114 -17.05 33.19 -31.98
CA LEU A 114 -16.44 33.16 -33.32
C LEU A 114 -17.23 32.29 -34.31
N GLY A 115 -18.13 31.42 -33.84
CA GLY A 115 -18.91 30.53 -34.71
C GLY A 115 -18.08 29.47 -35.46
N VAL A 116 -16.80 29.32 -35.12
CA VAL A 116 -15.86 28.38 -35.76
C VAL A 116 -16.12 26.93 -35.35
N ILE A 117 -16.66 26.72 -34.16
CA ILE A 117 -17.01 25.40 -33.64
C ILE A 117 -18.54 25.28 -33.64
N GLU A 118 -19.06 24.38 -34.46
CA GLU A 118 -20.46 23.99 -34.38
C GLU A 118 -20.65 23.17 -33.09
N GLN A 119 -21.42 23.71 -32.15
CA GLN A 119 -21.99 22.87 -31.11
C GLN A 119 -22.81 21.77 -31.82
N PRO A 120 -22.66 20.49 -31.43
CA PRO A 120 -23.53 19.45 -31.94
C PRO A 120 -24.97 19.93 -31.78
N PRO A 121 -25.86 19.70 -32.76
CA PRO A 121 -27.19 20.26 -32.74
C PRO A 121 -27.78 19.96 -31.38
N THR A 122 -27.91 21.03 -30.58
CA THR A 122 -28.77 21.00 -29.42
C THR A 122 -30.07 20.47 -30.01
N GLN A 123 -30.66 19.44 -29.41
CA GLN A 123 -32.07 19.18 -29.66
C GLN A 123 -32.78 20.45 -29.20
N VAL A 124 -32.89 21.41 -30.11
CA VAL A 124 -33.83 22.51 -30.02
C VAL A 124 -35.15 21.78 -30.11
N VAL A 125 -35.67 21.41 -28.95
CA VAL A 125 -37.10 21.28 -28.81
C VAL A 125 -37.60 22.64 -29.25
N THR A 126 -38.09 22.72 -30.49
CA THR A 126 -38.93 23.82 -30.92
C THR A 126 -40.10 23.77 -29.97
N VAL A 127 -40.03 24.52 -28.89
CA VAL A 127 -41.17 24.75 -28.02
C VAL A 127 -42.09 25.61 -28.90
N GLN A 128 -42.96 24.94 -29.67
CA GLN A 128 -44.23 25.52 -30.08
C GLN A 128 -44.75 26.23 -28.84
N SER A 129 -45.11 27.51 -28.93
CA SER A 129 -45.61 28.30 -27.81
C SER A 129 -46.53 27.44 -26.95
N VAL A 130 -45.99 26.92 -25.85
CA VAL A 130 -46.75 26.00 -25.01
C VAL A 130 -47.78 26.89 -24.36
N GLN A 131 -49.04 26.65 -24.73
CA GLN A 131 -50.20 27.11 -23.97
C GLN A 131 -49.89 27.01 -22.48
N GLU A 132 -50.30 28.02 -21.73
CA GLU A 132 -50.07 28.29 -20.29
C GLU A 132 -50.54 27.18 -19.32
N SER A 133 -50.61 25.91 -19.72
CA SER A 133 -51.27 24.83 -19.01
C SER A 133 -50.34 23.80 -18.35
N ARG A 134 -49.03 24.05 -18.19
CA ARG A 134 -48.16 23.18 -17.38
C ARG A 134 -47.95 23.77 -15.97
N PRO A 135 -48.45 23.11 -14.89
CA PRO A 135 -48.38 23.61 -13.53
C PRO A 135 -46.95 23.65 -12.92
N ASP A 136 -45.96 23.00 -13.54
CA ASP A 136 -44.62 22.83 -12.94
C ASP A 136 -43.49 23.56 -13.67
N LYS A 137 -43.79 24.66 -14.38
CA LYS A 137 -42.78 25.37 -15.18
C LYS A 137 -41.63 25.92 -14.31
N TYR A 138 -41.91 26.32 -13.07
CA TYR A 138 -40.89 26.85 -12.16
C TYR A 138 -39.86 25.77 -11.79
N LYS A 139 -40.29 24.51 -11.57
CA LYS A 139 -39.41 23.37 -11.24
C LYS A 139 -38.37 23.14 -12.32
N PHE A 140 -38.74 23.25 -13.59
CA PHE A 140 -37.81 23.09 -14.71
C PHE A 140 -36.62 24.06 -14.62
N PHE A 141 -36.89 25.34 -14.33
CA PHE A 141 -35.84 26.34 -14.24
C PHE A 141 -35.07 26.24 -12.92
N LEU A 142 -35.77 25.98 -11.82
CA LEU A 142 -35.18 25.81 -10.49
C LEU A 142 -34.19 24.64 -10.48
N TYR A 143 -34.60 23.45 -10.93
CA TYR A 143 -33.76 22.24 -10.90
C TYR A 143 -32.50 22.31 -11.78
N LYS A 144 -32.44 23.27 -12.71
CA LYS A 144 -31.30 23.50 -13.61
C LYS A 144 -30.29 24.53 -13.11
N GLN A 145 -30.55 25.18 -11.97
CA GLN A 145 -29.59 26.13 -11.41
C GLN A 145 -28.34 25.40 -10.88
N PRO A 146 -27.13 25.99 -11.04
CA PRO A 146 -25.89 25.41 -10.53
C PRO A 146 -25.68 25.66 -9.04
N LEU A 147 -26.31 26.70 -8.49
CA LEU A 147 -26.15 27.12 -7.09
C LEU A 147 -27.52 27.51 -6.53
N PHE A 148 -27.84 26.98 -5.36
CA PHE A 148 -29.10 27.22 -4.66
C PHE A 148 -28.92 28.15 -3.46
N SER A 149 -29.87 29.06 -3.26
CA SER A 149 -30.06 29.66 -1.94
C SER A 149 -30.71 28.66 -0.98
N ILE A 150 -30.71 28.97 0.32
CA ILE A 150 -31.42 28.16 1.32
C ILE A 150 -32.92 28.10 0.99
N ASP A 151 -33.49 29.20 0.49
CA ASP A 151 -34.89 29.27 0.08
C ASP A 151 -35.17 28.36 -1.12
N ASP A 152 -34.28 28.33 -2.11
CA ASP A 152 -34.40 27.44 -3.26
C ASP A 152 -34.37 25.97 -2.82
N CYS A 153 -33.41 25.59 -1.98
CA CYS A 153 -33.31 24.26 -1.39
C CYS A 153 -34.58 23.87 -0.62
N THR A 154 -35.11 24.82 0.14
CA THR A 154 -36.34 24.64 0.92
C THR A 154 -37.54 24.41 0.02
N CYS A 155 -37.72 25.26 -1.00
CA CYS A 155 -38.78 25.16 -2.00
C CYS A 155 -38.71 23.84 -2.79
N ILE A 156 -37.50 23.36 -3.12
CA ILE A 156 -37.29 22.06 -3.77
C ILE A 156 -37.81 20.91 -2.90
N ILE A 157 -37.49 20.89 -1.60
CA ILE A 157 -37.92 19.81 -0.68
C ILE A 157 -39.42 19.86 -0.41
N SER A 158 -39.96 21.07 -0.24
CA SER A 158 -41.34 21.31 0.17
C SER A 158 -42.34 21.45 -0.98
N ASP A 159 -41.86 21.37 -2.23
CA ASP A 159 -42.65 21.48 -3.47
C ASP A 159 -43.39 22.83 -3.66
N TYR A 160 -42.84 23.92 -3.11
CA TYR A 160 -43.38 25.27 -3.27
C TYR A 160 -42.69 26.04 -4.41
N ASP A 161 -43.43 26.93 -5.07
CA ASP A 161 -42.85 27.91 -5.99
C ASP A 161 -42.14 29.03 -5.19
N PRO A 162 -40.84 29.30 -5.41
CA PRO A 162 -40.13 30.40 -4.77
C PRO A 162 -40.84 31.75 -4.88
N LEU A 163 -41.54 32.02 -6.00
CA LEU A 163 -42.27 33.26 -6.21
C LEU A 163 -43.59 33.34 -5.42
N GLU A 164 -44.15 32.20 -5.01
CA GLU A 164 -45.32 32.17 -4.12
C GLU A 164 -44.90 32.41 -2.68
N ILE A 165 -43.81 31.78 -2.23
CA ILE A 165 -43.28 31.96 -0.88
C ILE A 165 -42.88 33.42 -0.63
N GLN A 166 -42.28 34.09 -1.62
CA GLN A 166 -41.92 35.51 -1.53
C GLN A 166 -43.12 36.46 -1.32
N ARG A 167 -44.35 36.01 -1.56
CA ARG A 167 -45.56 36.83 -1.37
C ARG A 167 -46.05 36.83 0.08
N TYR A 168 -45.63 35.86 0.88
CA TYR A 168 -46.09 35.75 2.26
C TYR A 168 -45.31 36.72 3.17
N PRO A 169 -46.01 37.39 4.10
CA PRO A 169 -45.33 38.13 5.16
C PRO A 169 -44.56 37.13 6.05
N GLY A 170 -43.28 37.40 6.32
CA GLY A 170 -42.37 36.44 6.97
C GLY A 170 -42.81 35.94 8.35
N ASN A 171 -43.74 36.62 9.02
CA ASN A 171 -44.30 36.24 10.33
C ASN A 171 -45.49 35.25 10.23
N GLU A 172 -45.99 34.96 9.04
CA GLU A 172 -47.15 34.06 8.83
C GLU A 172 -46.80 32.79 8.03
N ILE A 173 -45.55 32.68 7.55
CA ILE A 173 -45.10 31.53 6.74
C ILE A 173 -45.28 30.20 7.48
N ASP A 174 -45.06 30.17 8.80
CA ASP A 174 -45.23 28.96 9.61
C ASP A 174 -46.69 28.47 9.64
N GLU A 175 -47.65 29.39 9.56
CA GLU A 175 -49.09 29.07 9.55
C GLU A 175 -49.60 28.76 8.13
N ILE A 176 -49.05 29.42 7.12
CA ILE A 176 -49.52 29.35 5.72
C ILE A 176 -48.82 28.22 4.93
N ALA A 177 -47.52 28.01 5.15
CA ALA A 177 -46.68 27.05 4.44
C ALA A 177 -45.82 26.23 5.44
N PRO A 178 -46.45 25.43 6.32
CA PRO A 178 -45.72 24.71 7.37
C PRO A 178 -44.68 23.72 6.83
N ASP A 179 -44.90 23.15 5.64
CA ASP A 179 -43.94 22.22 5.03
C ASP A 179 -42.70 22.94 4.50
N TYR A 180 -42.84 24.19 4.04
CA TYR A 180 -41.69 25.06 3.75
C TYR A 180 -40.89 25.33 5.03
N SER A 181 -41.53 25.74 6.14
CA SER A 181 -40.82 26.00 7.40
C SER A 181 -40.09 24.78 7.96
N ARG A 182 -40.68 23.58 7.82
CA ARG A 182 -40.03 22.30 8.18
C ARG A 182 -38.81 22.02 7.31
N ALA A 183 -38.95 22.17 5.99
CA ALA A 183 -37.84 22.00 5.06
C ALA A 183 -36.72 23.03 5.33
N TYR A 184 -37.08 24.27 5.67
CA TYR A 184 -36.13 25.34 5.97
C TYR A 184 -35.31 25.00 7.21
N SER A 185 -35.98 24.53 8.26
CA SER A 185 -35.35 24.08 9.50
C SER A 185 -34.44 22.87 9.26
N PHE A 186 -34.87 21.92 8.40
CA PHE A 186 -34.07 20.76 8.02
C PHE A 186 -32.79 21.16 7.27
N VAL A 187 -32.89 22.03 6.26
CA VAL A 187 -31.75 22.51 5.49
C VAL A 187 -30.76 23.25 6.40
N ASN A 188 -31.22 24.19 7.23
CA ASN A 188 -30.36 24.91 8.19
C ASN A 188 -29.67 23.97 9.18
N SER A 189 -30.39 23.02 9.77
CA SER A 189 -29.78 22.05 10.69
C SER A 189 -28.71 21.21 9.99
N SER A 190 -28.89 20.90 8.70
CA SER A 190 -27.94 20.15 7.89
C SER A 190 -26.67 20.94 7.59
N ILE A 191 -26.80 22.25 7.39
CA ILE A 191 -25.69 23.20 7.24
C ILE A 191 -24.93 23.33 8.56
N GLU A 192 -25.63 23.56 9.67
CA GLU A 192 -25.03 23.70 11.01
C GLU A 192 -24.26 22.44 11.43
N ALA A 193 -24.77 21.26 11.06
CA ALA A 193 -24.10 19.98 11.28
C ALA A 193 -22.90 19.74 10.34
N GLY A 194 -22.64 20.63 9.37
CA GLY A 194 -21.57 20.50 8.38
C GLY A 194 -21.82 19.41 7.33
N LYS A 195 -23.08 18.97 7.16
CA LYS A 195 -23.45 17.98 6.12
C LYS A 195 -23.69 18.63 4.76
N LEU A 196 -24.10 19.89 4.73
CA LEU A 196 -24.22 20.71 3.53
C LEU A 196 -23.22 21.86 3.60
N ASN A 197 -22.35 21.95 2.59
CA ASN A 197 -21.39 23.03 2.49
C ASN A 197 -22.06 24.27 1.90
N ILE A 198 -21.79 25.43 2.50
CA ILE A 198 -22.18 26.72 1.96
C ILE A 198 -20.94 27.47 1.50
N PHE A 199 -20.97 27.90 0.24
CA PHE A 199 -20.02 28.85 -0.31
C PHE A 199 -20.76 30.13 -0.73
N ASN A 200 -20.36 31.27 -0.16
CA ASN A 200 -20.96 32.58 -0.45
C ASN A 200 -22.50 32.59 -0.35
N TYR A 201 -23.03 32.05 0.75
CA TYR A 201 -24.49 31.93 1.03
C TYR A 201 -25.27 31.05 0.04
N LYS A 202 -24.57 30.23 -0.76
CA LYS A 202 -25.17 29.28 -1.70
C LYS A 202 -24.66 27.86 -1.50
N ILE A 203 -25.47 26.91 -1.92
CA ILE A 203 -25.20 25.48 -1.87
C ILE A 203 -25.01 24.99 -3.31
N ASP A 204 -23.98 24.18 -3.55
CA ASP A 204 -23.77 23.54 -4.84
C ASP A 204 -24.92 22.57 -5.18
N ALA A 205 -25.38 22.62 -6.42
CA ALA A 205 -26.55 21.84 -6.83
C ALA A 205 -26.29 20.33 -6.84
N ASP A 206 -25.07 19.88 -7.16
CA ASP A 206 -24.71 18.47 -7.12
C ASP A 206 -24.56 17.99 -5.68
N ASP A 207 -23.92 18.78 -4.82
CA ASP A 207 -23.82 18.49 -3.39
C ASP A 207 -25.20 18.34 -2.75
N PHE A 208 -26.14 19.23 -3.08
CA PHE A 208 -27.50 19.17 -2.55
C PHE A 208 -28.28 17.95 -3.07
N ARG A 209 -28.18 17.62 -4.36
CA ARG A 209 -28.80 16.41 -4.94
C ARG A 209 -28.30 15.13 -4.29
N ASN A 210 -26.98 15.03 -4.11
CA ASN A 210 -26.32 13.89 -3.48
C ASN A 210 -26.68 13.77 -2.00
N TYR A 211 -26.75 14.89 -1.28
CA TYR A 211 -27.16 14.94 0.11
C TYR A 211 -28.59 14.39 0.29
N LEU A 212 -29.55 14.90 -0.49
CA LEU A 212 -30.93 14.43 -0.42
C LEU A 212 -31.05 12.94 -0.74
N ALA A 213 -30.31 12.46 -1.75
CA ALA A 213 -30.28 11.03 -2.07
C ALA A 213 -29.71 10.19 -0.91
N SER A 214 -28.67 10.68 -0.23
CA SER A 214 -28.06 10.01 0.94
C SER A 214 -28.98 9.93 2.15
N GLU A 215 -29.84 10.94 2.35
CA GLU A 215 -30.87 10.98 3.39
C GLU A 215 -32.18 10.30 2.93
N ASN A 216 -32.16 9.59 1.79
CA ASN A 216 -33.29 8.86 1.20
C ASN A 216 -34.50 9.75 0.88
N ILE A 217 -34.25 11.02 0.53
CA ILE A 217 -35.25 11.99 0.07
C ILE A 217 -35.16 12.05 -1.45
N ILE A 218 -36.11 11.42 -2.15
CA ILE A 218 -36.14 11.35 -3.61
C ILE A 218 -37.23 12.27 -4.18
N ILE A 219 -36.81 13.23 -5.00
CA ILE A 219 -37.64 14.24 -5.64
C ILE A 219 -37.60 13.98 -7.16
N ALA A 220 -38.77 13.70 -7.72
CA ALA A 220 -38.94 13.40 -9.13
C ALA A 220 -38.45 14.55 -10.03
N GLY A 221 -37.65 14.21 -11.04
CA GLY A 221 -37.01 15.15 -11.96
C GLY A 221 -35.83 15.94 -11.38
N PHE A 222 -35.47 15.75 -10.10
CA PHE A 222 -34.36 16.46 -9.45
C PHE A 222 -33.20 15.53 -9.09
N ASN A 223 -33.42 14.53 -8.24
CA ASN A 223 -32.41 13.56 -7.81
C ASN A 223 -32.85 12.10 -7.97
N ASP A 224 -34.00 11.86 -8.62
CA ASP A 224 -34.51 10.53 -8.97
C ASP A 224 -33.58 9.74 -9.89
N GLN A 225 -32.81 10.42 -10.74
CA GLN A 225 -31.78 9.81 -11.60
C GLN A 225 -30.64 9.19 -10.78
N ILE A 226 -30.40 9.69 -9.57
CA ILE A 226 -29.37 9.22 -8.64
C ILE A 226 -29.89 7.99 -7.86
N ALA A 227 -31.21 7.78 -7.87
CA ALA A 227 -31.91 6.79 -7.05
C ALA A 227 -32.13 5.42 -7.72
N GLU A 228 -31.70 5.18 -8.98
CA GLU A 228 -31.75 3.84 -9.61
C GLU A 228 -30.37 3.29 -10.03
N PRO A 229 -30.08 2.03 -9.68
CA PRO A 229 -29.92 1.57 -8.32
C PRO A 229 -28.46 1.75 -7.88
N LEU A 230 -28.25 2.18 -6.64
CA LEU A 230 -27.03 1.97 -5.86
C LEU A 230 -26.67 0.46 -5.66
N HIS A 231 -27.20 -0.45 -6.49
CA HIS A 231 -27.14 -1.90 -6.31
C HIS A 231 -26.61 -2.77 -7.46
N THR A 232 -25.91 -2.26 -8.48
CA THR A 232 -25.26 -3.17 -9.47
C THR A 232 -23.74 -3.02 -9.58
N GLU A 233 -23.19 -1.81 -9.64
CA GLU A 233 -21.72 -1.65 -9.59
C GLU A 233 -21.19 -1.67 -8.16
N SER A 234 -21.86 -0.97 -7.23
CA SER A 234 -21.51 -1.04 -5.80
C SER A 234 -21.72 -2.44 -5.22
N THR A 235 -22.78 -3.17 -5.56
CA THR A 235 -22.99 -4.53 -5.00
C THR A 235 -22.03 -5.56 -5.55
N LYS A 236 -21.57 -5.42 -6.80
CA LYS A 236 -20.57 -6.35 -7.36
C LYS A 236 -19.20 -6.08 -6.76
N VAL A 237 -18.80 -4.81 -6.69
CA VAL A 237 -17.56 -4.40 -6.03
C VAL A 237 -17.61 -4.70 -4.52
N HIS A 238 -18.74 -4.49 -3.85
CA HIS A 238 -18.93 -4.82 -2.43
C HIS A 238 -19.03 -6.32 -2.19
N ALA A 239 -19.61 -7.11 -3.11
CA ALA A 239 -19.59 -8.57 -3.03
C ALA A 239 -18.19 -9.13 -3.28
N GLU A 240 -17.44 -8.57 -4.23
CA GLU A 240 -16.02 -8.88 -4.48
C GLU A 240 -15.16 -8.47 -3.28
N PHE A 241 -15.36 -7.29 -2.70
CA PHE A 241 -14.68 -6.89 -1.47
C PHE A 241 -15.08 -7.77 -0.29
N LYS A 242 -16.34 -8.16 -0.16
CA LYS A 242 -16.81 -9.04 0.92
C LYS A 242 -16.26 -10.46 0.78
N THR A 243 -16.13 -10.99 -0.44
CA THR A 243 -15.44 -12.27 -0.66
C THR A 243 -13.94 -12.14 -0.43
N THR A 244 -13.30 -11.04 -0.85
CA THR A 244 -11.89 -10.78 -0.51
C THR A 244 -11.67 -10.67 0.99
N ILE A 245 -12.53 -9.96 1.73
CA ILE A 245 -12.45 -9.85 3.19
C ILE A 245 -12.63 -11.22 3.84
N ALA A 246 -13.63 -12.00 3.43
CA ALA A 246 -13.85 -13.34 3.97
C ALA A 246 -12.66 -14.28 3.69
N ASN A 247 -12.05 -14.19 2.51
CA ASN A 247 -10.85 -14.96 2.17
C ASN A 247 -9.64 -14.52 3.02
N LEU A 248 -9.43 -13.21 3.20
CA LEU A 248 -8.36 -12.68 4.05
C LEU A 248 -8.56 -13.05 5.53
N GLU A 249 -9.80 -13.05 6.03
CA GLU A 249 -10.13 -13.50 7.39
C GLU A 249 -9.84 -15.00 7.56
N LEU A 250 -10.13 -15.81 6.54
CA LEU A 250 -9.80 -17.23 6.52
C LEU A 250 -8.28 -17.47 6.49
N ASP A 251 -7.56 -16.77 5.63
CA ASP A 251 -6.09 -16.85 5.54
C ASP A 251 -5.44 -16.43 6.87
N LEU A 252 -5.93 -15.35 7.50
CA LEU A 252 -5.47 -14.91 8.82
C LEU A 252 -5.73 -15.97 9.90
N ALA A 253 -6.88 -16.65 9.87
CA ALA A 253 -7.20 -17.71 10.81
C ALA A 253 -6.31 -18.95 10.61
N ILE A 254 -6.05 -19.31 9.35
CA ILE A 254 -5.10 -20.40 9.00
C ILE A 254 -3.71 -20.05 9.50
N GLU A 255 -3.22 -18.84 9.20
CA GLU A 255 -1.88 -18.40 9.58
C GLU A 255 -1.72 -18.33 11.11
N LYS A 256 -2.73 -17.83 11.83
CA LYS A 256 -2.75 -17.88 13.31
C LYS A 256 -2.62 -19.31 13.85
N THR A 257 -3.34 -20.26 13.24
CA THR A 257 -3.28 -21.66 13.63
C THR A 257 -1.90 -22.27 13.34
N THR A 258 -1.31 -21.95 12.17
CA THR A 258 0.05 -22.37 11.82
C THR A 258 1.08 -21.82 12.79
N VAL A 259 1.00 -20.53 13.14
CA VAL A 259 1.89 -19.89 14.11
C VAL A 259 1.75 -20.54 15.50
N GLN A 260 0.53 -20.85 15.94
CA GLN A 260 0.32 -21.55 17.20
C GLN A 260 0.97 -22.94 17.18
N ASN A 261 0.74 -23.74 16.14
CA ASN A 261 1.34 -25.08 16.01
C ASN A 261 2.86 -25.03 15.96
N LEU A 262 3.44 -24.09 15.21
CA LEU A 262 4.89 -23.89 15.16
C LEU A 262 5.45 -23.48 16.54
N ASN A 263 4.73 -22.67 17.29
CA ASN A 263 5.16 -22.27 18.63
C ASN A 263 5.13 -23.46 19.60
N GLU A 264 4.11 -24.31 19.52
CA GLU A 264 4.03 -25.57 20.29
C GLU A 264 5.18 -26.52 19.93
N GLU A 265 5.54 -26.64 18.64
CA GLU A 265 6.67 -27.46 18.19
C GLU A 265 8.01 -26.89 18.67
N VAL A 266 8.18 -25.57 18.61
CA VAL A 266 9.38 -24.89 19.14
C VAL A 266 9.53 -25.13 20.64
N ASP A 267 8.44 -25.04 21.40
CA ASP A 267 8.47 -25.30 22.85
C ASP A 267 8.76 -26.78 23.15
N HIS A 268 8.22 -27.71 22.35
CA HIS A 268 8.55 -29.14 22.43
C HIS A 268 10.04 -29.39 22.17
N LEU A 269 10.59 -28.85 21.07
CA LEU A 269 12.00 -29.03 20.70
C LEU A 269 12.94 -28.41 21.73
N LYS A 270 12.61 -27.23 22.29
CA LYS A 270 13.38 -26.63 23.38
C LYS A 270 13.40 -27.53 24.62
N ALA A 271 12.27 -28.12 24.98
CA ALA A 271 12.18 -29.04 26.11
C ALA A 271 13.00 -30.34 25.86
N GLU A 272 13.02 -30.83 24.62
CA GLU A 272 13.82 -32.00 24.24
C GLU A 272 15.33 -31.71 24.27
N ILE A 273 15.75 -30.56 23.74
CA ILE A 273 17.15 -30.09 23.83
C ILE A 273 17.58 -30.00 25.29
N ALA A 274 16.78 -29.37 26.15
CA ALA A 274 17.11 -29.26 27.58
C ALA A 274 17.27 -30.64 28.27
N LYS A 275 16.46 -31.64 27.89
CA LYS A 275 16.60 -33.02 28.38
C LYS A 275 17.90 -33.67 27.89
N LEU A 276 18.23 -33.50 26.62
CA LEU A 276 19.44 -34.06 26.02
C LEU A 276 20.71 -33.44 26.62
N GLU A 277 20.73 -32.11 26.80
CA GLU A 277 21.83 -31.40 27.45
C GLU A 277 22.03 -31.86 28.90
N ALA A 278 20.93 -32.03 29.66
CA ALA A 278 21.00 -32.58 31.02
C ALA A 278 21.55 -34.02 31.05
N ALA A 279 21.13 -34.88 30.12
CA ALA A 279 21.64 -36.24 30.02
C ALA A 279 23.13 -36.28 29.64
N GLN A 280 23.56 -35.40 28.74
CA GLN A 280 24.97 -35.29 28.33
C GLN A 280 25.87 -34.82 29.47
N ALA A 281 25.42 -33.83 30.26
CA ALA A 281 26.16 -33.34 31.43
C ALA A 281 26.37 -34.45 32.47
N VAL A 282 25.33 -35.26 32.75
CA VAL A 282 25.42 -36.40 33.68
C VAL A 282 26.39 -37.48 33.17
N GLN A 283 26.44 -37.72 31.86
CA GLN A 283 27.33 -38.73 31.29
C GLN A 283 28.81 -38.31 31.32
N GLN A 284 29.08 -37.01 31.22
CA GLN A 284 30.45 -36.47 31.22
C GLN A 284 31.06 -36.44 32.63
N ASP A 285 30.26 -36.16 33.67
CA ASP A 285 30.67 -36.26 35.08
C ASP A 285 30.96 -37.72 35.50
N CYS A 286 30.32 -38.70 34.86
CA CYS A 286 30.38 -40.10 35.26
C CYS A 286 31.69 -40.82 34.85
N LEU A 287 32.40 -40.36 33.81
CA LEU A 287 33.62 -41.04 33.32
C LEU A 287 34.79 -40.89 34.30
N LEU A 288 35.01 -39.69 34.86
CA LEU A 288 36.07 -39.49 35.85
C LEU A 288 35.77 -40.26 37.14
N SER A 289 34.51 -40.32 37.58
CA SER A 289 34.14 -41.16 38.72
C SER A 289 34.39 -42.65 38.45
N GLN A 290 34.12 -43.15 37.23
CA GLN A 290 34.41 -44.54 36.86
C GLN A 290 35.91 -44.84 36.78
N ILE A 291 36.74 -43.86 36.40
CA ILE A 291 38.20 -44.01 36.39
C ILE A 291 38.74 -44.15 37.82
N PHE A 292 38.19 -43.44 38.80
CA PHE A 292 38.65 -43.47 40.20
C PHE A 292 37.89 -44.44 41.13
N ASP A 293 36.85 -45.11 40.62
CA ASP A 293 36.12 -46.15 41.36
C ASP A 293 36.85 -47.50 41.28
N GLU A 294 37.41 -47.96 42.40
CA GLU A 294 38.18 -49.20 42.52
C GLU A 294 37.50 -50.45 41.93
N SER A 295 36.16 -50.49 41.93
CA SER A 295 35.39 -51.62 41.38
C SER A 295 35.37 -51.65 39.85
N THR A 296 35.68 -50.53 39.19
CA THR A 296 35.62 -50.38 37.73
C THR A 296 36.90 -49.79 37.10
N THR A 297 37.84 -49.24 37.88
CA THR A 297 39.09 -48.62 37.40
C THR A 297 39.89 -49.54 36.46
N GLU A 298 39.93 -50.85 36.71
CA GLU A 298 40.64 -51.80 35.83
C GLU A 298 40.09 -51.82 34.40
N ARG A 299 38.79 -51.56 34.23
CA ARG A 299 38.13 -51.56 32.93
C ARG A 299 38.37 -50.27 32.15
N TYR A 300 38.38 -49.13 32.84
CA TYR A 300 38.46 -47.80 32.21
C TYR A 300 39.89 -47.23 32.18
N ALA A 301 40.75 -47.60 33.13
CA ALA A 301 42.14 -47.15 33.24
C ALA A 301 43.07 -48.28 33.75
N PRO A 302 43.25 -49.37 32.98
CA PRO A 302 44.02 -50.56 33.40
C PRO A 302 45.47 -50.25 33.80
N ASP A 303 46.17 -49.40 33.05
CA ASP A 303 47.56 -49.03 33.35
C ASP A 303 47.67 -48.24 34.68
N LEU A 304 46.65 -47.46 35.05
CA LEU A 304 46.59 -46.76 36.33
C LEU A 304 46.38 -47.75 37.48
N ALA A 305 45.40 -48.66 37.35
CA ALA A 305 45.16 -49.72 38.34
C ALA A 305 46.42 -50.56 38.58
N LEU A 306 47.10 -50.97 37.49
CA LEU A 306 48.34 -51.74 37.57
C LEU A 306 49.49 -50.94 38.20
N SER A 307 49.55 -49.63 37.95
CA SER A 307 50.55 -48.76 38.59
C SER A 307 50.34 -48.65 40.10
N ILE A 308 49.09 -48.54 40.56
CA ILE A 308 48.77 -48.50 41.99
C ILE A 308 49.16 -49.83 42.66
N LYS A 309 48.72 -50.97 42.09
CA LYS A 309 49.07 -52.30 42.60
C LYS A 309 50.57 -52.54 42.66
N LEU A 310 51.31 -52.04 41.66
CA LEU A 310 52.76 -52.15 41.63
C LEU A 310 53.44 -51.29 42.70
N TRP A 311 52.95 -50.07 42.95
CA TRP A 311 53.41 -49.22 44.06
C TRP A 311 53.26 -49.94 45.41
N GLU A 312 52.06 -50.46 45.69
CA GLU A 312 51.78 -51.22 46.90
C GLU A 312 52.66 -52.46 47.00
N HIS A 313 52.88 -53.17 45.88
CA HIS A 313 53.74 -54.33 45.86
C HIS A 313 55.17 -53.99 46.26
N ILE A 314 55.77 -52.99 45.60
CA ILE A 314 57.18 -52.63 45.78
C ILE A 314 57.45 -52.01 47.16
N TYR A 315 56.55 -51.15 47.65
CA TYR A 315 56.82 -50.29 48.80
C TYR A 315 56.12 -50.72 50.09
N ILE A 316 54.99 -51.41 50.01
CA ILE A 316 54.21 -51.82 51.19
C ILE A 316 54.45 -53.31 51.47
N THR A 317 54.18 -54.18 50.50
CA THR A 317 54.18 -55.63 50.75
C THR A 317 55.57 -56.27 50.61
N HIS A 318 56.46 -55.77 49.74
CA HIS A 318 57.78 -56.35 49.49
C HIS A 318 58.93 -55.31 49.49
N PRO A 319 59.20 -54.61 50.60
CA PRO A 319 60.16 -53.49 50.64
C PRO A 319 61.66 -53.86 50.60
N LYS A 320 62.07 -55.14 50.66
CA LYS A 320 63.48 -55.60 50.79
C LYS A 320 64.41 -55.28 49.60
N SER A 321 65.73 -55.44 49.78
CA SER A 321 66.88 -54.78 49.08
C SER A 321 67.16 -55.06 47.58
N ASP A 322 66.18 -55.44 46.75
CA ASP A 322 66.39 -55.48 45.28
C ASP A 322 66.08 -54.10 44.68
N SER A 323 66.64 -53.80 43.50
CA SER A 323 66.40 -52.53 42.80
C SER A 323 64.93 -52.39 42.41
N HIS A 324 64.42 -51.15 42.42
CA HIS A 324 63.04 -50.84 41.99
C HIS A 324 62.74 -51.46 40.62
N SER A 325 63.65 -51.26 39.66
CA SER A 325 63.51 -51.77 38.29
C SER A 325 63.39 -53.29 38.22
N ASN A 326 64.19 -54.03 38.98
CA ASN A 326 64.13 -55.49 39.00
C ASN A 326 62.81 -56.00 39.60
N LYS A 327 62.35 -55.39 40.70
CA LYS A 327 61.07 -55.72 41.31
C LYS A 327 59.91 -55.45 40.35
N ALA A 328 59.95 -54.29 39.70
CA ALA A 328 58.92 -53.88 38.75
C ALA A 328 58.87 -54.80 37.54
N ILE A 329 60.02 -55.22 37.00
CA ILE A 329 60.09 -56.20 35.90
C ILE A 329 59.47 -57.54 36.32
N LYS A 330 59.94 -58.14 37.42
CA LYS A 330 59.44 -59.43 37.90
C LYS A 330 57.94 -59.39 38.19
N TRP A 331 57.46 -58.31 38.80
CA TRP A 331 56.03 -58.18 39.10
C TRP A 331 55.20 -58.07 37.82
N LEU A 332 55.62 -57.25 36.85
CA LEU A 332 54.90 -57.10 35.59
C LEU A 332 54.90 -58.40 34.76
N GLU A 333 56.00 -59.14 34.73
CA GLU A 333 56.06 -60.46 34.05
C GLU A 333 55.09 -61.47 34.66
N ASN A 334 54.91 -61.44 35.97
CA ASN A 334 54.09 -62.43 36.70
C ASN A 334 52.61 -62.05 36.80
N ASN A 335 52.28 -60.76 36.72
CA ASN A 335 50.92 -60.26 37.01
C ASN A 335 50.27 -59.56 35.81
N THR A 336 50.97 -59.44 34.67
CA THR A 336 50.43 -58.82 33.46
C THR A 336 50.78 -59.64 32.22
N GLY A 337 50.05 -59.42 31.12
CA GLY A 337 50.37 -59.98 29.81
C GLY A 337 51.27 -59.08 28.95
N TYR A 338 51.94 -58.09 29.54
CA TYR A 338 52.71 -57.10 28.78
C TYR A 338 54.13 -57.57 28.45
N GLU A 339 54.63 -57.13 27.28
CA GLU A 339 56.03 -57.32 26.89
C GLU A 339 56.96 -56.39 27.70
N VAL A 340 57.52 -56.92 28.79
CA VAL A 340 58.33 -56.14 29.75
C VAL A 340 59.69 -55.69 29.21
N ASN A 341 60.22 -56.40 28.22
CA ASN A 341 61.53 -56.13 27.60
C ASN A 341 61.51 -55.01 26.55
N LYS A 342 60.33 -54.53 26.17
CA LYS A 342 60.19 -53.45 25.18
C LYS A 342 60.49 -52.09 25.83
N LYS A 343 61.33 -51.28 25.18
CA LYS A 343 61.67 -49.93 25.66
C LYS A 343 60.47 -48.98 25.64
N THR A 344 59.51 -49.19 24.73
CA THR A 344 58.30 -48.38 24.55
C THR A 344 57.06 -49.27 24.57
N GLY A 345 56.23 -49.14 25.61
CA GLY A 345 55.02 -49.96 25.82
C GLY A 345 54.42 -49.77 27.21
N SER A 346 53.25 -50.36 27.49
CA SER A 346 52.54 -50.21 28.77
C SER A 346 53.39 -50.60 29.98
N ALA A 347 54.12 -51.72 29.92
CA ALA A 347 55.06 -52.11 30.98
C ALA A 347 56.14 -51.04 31.23
N SER A 348 56.66 -50.39 30.19
CA SER A 348 57.64 -49.30 30.33
C SER A 348 57.03 -48.06 31.01
N LYS A 349 55.81 -47.69 30.62
CA LYS A 349 55.07 -46.57 31.21
C LYS A 349 54.72 -46.81 32.68
N ILE A 350 54.21 -47.99 33.00
CA ILE A 350 53.86 -48.38 34.38
C ILE A 350 55.10 -48.35 35.28
N ARG A 351 56.25 -48.89 34.82
CA ARG A 351 57.52 -48.78 35.56
C ARG A 351 57.92 -47.32 35.81
N GLU A 352 57.81 -46.47 34.79
CA GLU A 352 58.17 -45.05 34.94
C GLU A 352 57.25 -44.32 35.91
N ILE A 353 55.94 -44.56 35.84
CA ILE A 353 54.94 -43.98 36.77
C ILE A 353 55.18 -44.46 38.22
N THR A 354 55.66 -45.69 38.38
CA THR A 354 55.92 -46.29 39.69
C THR A 354 57.29 -46.02 40.27
N THR A 355 58.20 -45.44 39.49
CA THR A 355 59.55 -45.09 39.96
C THR A 355 59.50 -43.82 40.82
N PRO A 356 60.09 -43.82 42.03
CA PRO A 356 60.15 -42.64 42.88
C PRO A 356 60.89 -41.48 42.22
N PHE A 357 60.48 -40.26 42.57
CA PHE A 357 61.02 -39.01 42.04
C PHE A 357 62.55 -38.92 42.05
N LEU A 358 63.21 -39.47 43.08
CA LEU A 358 64.67 -39.47 43.22
C LEU A 358 65.41 -40.29 42.15
N ASN A 359 64.73 -41.22 41.46
CA ASN A 359 65.34 -42.21 40.57
C ASN A 359 64.71 -42.24 39.16
N TRP A 360 64.05 -41.16 38.72
CA TRP A 360 63.39 -41.11 37.42
C TRP A 360 64.32 -41.34 36.23
N GLY A 361 63.77 -41.98 35.19
CA GLY A 361 64.45 -42.21 33.92
C GLY A 361 64.55 -40.93 33.08
N ASN A 362 64.98 -41.08 31.83
CA ASN A 362 65.05 -39.97 30.87
C ASN A 362 63.69 -39.70 30.18
N LEU A 363 62.62 -40.39 30.59
CA LEU A 363 61.29 -40.31 29.99
C LEU A 363 60.42 -39.20 30.60
N ARG A 364 60.86 -38.56 31.69
CA ARG A 364 60.20 -37.42 32.33
C ARG A 364 61.14 -36.23 32.43
N ASP A 365 60.58 -35.03 32.33
CA ASP A 365 61.36 -33.79 32.40
C ASP A 365 61.96 -33.63 33.81
N LYS A 366 63.29 -33.61 33.87
CA LYS A 366 64.06 -33.43 35.12
C LYS A 366 64.05 -31.99 35.61
N ASN A 367 63.53 -31.05 34.82
CA ASN A 367 63.38 -29.64 35.17
C ASN A 367 62.05 -29.32 35.86
N TYR A 368 61.34 -30.31 36.38
CA TYR A 368 60.13 -30.07 37.16
C TYR A 368 60.45 -29.20 38.39
N LYS A 369 59.96 -27.95 38.38
CA LYS A 369 60.08 -27.04 39.52
C LYS A 369 59.23 -27.61 40.66
N LYS A 370 59.86 -27.86 41.82
CA LYS A 370 59.17 -28.18 43.06
C LYS A 370 58.27 -27.05 43.52
#